data_AF-A0A8J2K5Y0-F1
#
_entry.id   AF-A0A8J2K5Y0-F1
#
_cell.length_a   1.000
_cell.length_b   1.000
_cell.length_c   1.000
_cell.angle_alpha   90.00
_cell.angle_beta   90.00
_cell.angle_gamma   90.00
#
_symmetry.space_group_name_H-M   'P 1'
#
loop_
_entity.id
_entity.type
_entity.pdbx_description
1 polymer ?
#
loop_
_entity_poly.entity_id
_entity_poly.type
_entity_poly.pdbx_seq_one_letter_code
_entity_poly.pdbx_strand_id
1 'polypeptide(L)'
;MSKTPAKHNCSVCDEPSGLTCKICMKVNYCSREHQKIHWKSHKPECFPATITFDAKVGRHLVATRDIQQGEIIFKEKPLISGPLGKPDGLPVCLTCFKCISNNNVCSRCSWPVCDSGCEKAPSHANYECEIFTRKRIPSVQSDTTLYEKIIVLRGILQKSRNPSEWNKIQQLQTHSDARQDNPVSSLMLEQCITFIRVACGLTDLVDKDVDQVLGAVVVNAFVSDDSVSSADLF
;
A
#
# COMPACT_ATOMS: atom_id res chain seq x y z
N MET A 1 6.42 -43.64 -14.84
CA MET A 1 7.77 -43.07 -14.61
C MET A 1 7.71 -42.27 -13.32
N SER A 2 8.23 -42.81 -12.23
CA SER A 2 8.30 -42.14 -10.92
C SER A 2 9.24 -40.94 -11.02
N LYS A 3 8.69 -39.72 -10.88
CA LYS A 3 9.51 -38.53 -10.71
C LYS A 3 10.21 -38.66 -9.36
N THR A 4 11.51 -38.94 -9.38
CA THR A 4 12.36 -38.84 -8.18
C THR A 4 12.22 -37.41 -7.65
N PRO A 5 11.77 -37.19 -6.40
CA PRO A 5 11.64 -35.84 -5.86
C PRO A 5 13.01 -35.19 -5.85
N ALA A 6 13.12 -33.98 -6.40
CA ALA A 6 14.35 -33.21 -6.35
C ALA A 6 14.79 -33.09 -4.88
N LYS A 7 16.00 -33.57 -4.55
CA LYS A 7 16.55 -33.42 -3.21
C LYS A 7 16.82 -31.94 -2.99
N HIS A 8 16.09 -31.33 -2.07
CA HIS A 8 16.28 -29.93 -1.72
C HIS A 8 16.97 -29.84 -0.36
N ASN A 9 17.96 -28.96 -0.27
CA ASN A 9 18.76 -28.78 0.94
C ASN A 9 17.95 -28.14 2.08
N CYS A 10 18.36 -28.43 3.30
CA CYS A 10 17.77 -27.84 4.49
C CYS A 10 18.09 -26.35 4.59
N SER A 11 17.08 -25.50 4.81
CA SER A 11 17.25 -24.03 4.98
C SER A 11 17.98 -23.60 6.26
N VAL A 12 18.62 -24.53 7.00
CA VAL A 12 19.38 -24.24 8.23
C VAL A 12 20.80 -24.79 8.15
N CYS A 13 20.97 -26.06 7.79
CA CYS A 13 22.29 -26.72 7.76
C CYS A 13 22.78 -27.08 6.35
N ASP A 14 22.02 -26.75 5.31
CA ASP A 14 22.31 -27.01 3.89
C ASP A 14 22.49 -28.50 3.50
N GLU A 15 22.30 -29.43 4.44
CA GLU A 15 22.32 -30.87 4.15
C GLU A 15 21.08 -31.32 3.37
N PRO A 16 21.18 -32.39 2.54
CA PRO A 16 20.04 -32.93 1.81
C PRO A 16 18.87 -33.26 2.74
N SER A 17 17.68 -32.77 2.40
CA SER A 17 16.52 -32.90 3.26
C SER A 17 15.26 -33.31 2.50
N GLY A 18 14.32 -33.97 3.20
CA GLY A 18 13.07 -34.48 2.62
C GLY A 18 11.80 -33.84 3.19
N LEU A 19 11.87 -33.09 4.29
CA LEU A 19 10.69 -32.48 4.90
C LEU A 19 10.45 -31.08 4.32
N THR A 20 9.55 -31.00 3.34
CA THR A 20 9.11 -29.72 2.77
C THR A 20 8.08 -29.03 3.66
N CYS A 21 8.18 -27.70 3.77
CA CYS A 21 7.16 -26.87 4.41
C CYS A 21 5.79 -27.06 3.73
N LYS A 22 4.80 -27.57 4.46
CA LYS A 22 3.48 -27.90 3.89
C LYS A 22 2.62 -26.69 3.54
N ILE A 23 2.91 -25.53 4.11
CA ILE A 23 2.17 -24.30 3.82
C ILE A 23 2.56 -23.77 2.45
N CYS A 24 3.86 -23.60 2.21
CA CYS A 24 4.36 -22.87 1.06
C CYS A 24 5.06 -23.75 0.01
N MET A 25 5.43 -24.98 0.34
CA MET A 25 6.21 -25.90 -0.52
C MET A 25 7.53 -25.33 -1.10
N LYS A 26 8.00 -24.16 -0.62
CA LYS A 26 9.19 -23.45 -1.12
C LYS A 26 10.50 -23.83 -0.43
N VAL A 27 10.44 -24.37 0.80
CA VAL A 27 11.62 -24.60 1.65
C VAL A 27 11.57 -25.98 2.30
N ASN A 28 12.74 -26.49 2.67
CA ASN A 28 12.92 -27.86 3.16
C ASN A 28 13.75 -27.90 4.44
N TYR A 29 13.54 -28.92 5.26
CA TYR A 29 14.15 -29.07 6.58
C TYR A 29 14.58 -30.52 6.83
N CYS A 30 15.67 -30.72 7.57
CA CYS A 30 16.03 -32.04 8.08
C CYS A 30 15.06 -32.52 9.17
N SER A 31 14.53 -31.58 9.97
CA SER A 31 13.70 -31.87 11.13
C SER A 31 12.76 -30.72 11.49
N ARG A 32 11.84 -30.96 12.42
CA ARG A 32 10.94 -29.92 12.96
C ARG A 32 11.71 -28.87 13.75
N GLU A 33 12.85 -29.23 14.32
CA GLU A 33 13.75 -28.34 15.05
C GLU A 33 14.34 -27.29 14.11
N HIS A 34 14.86 -27.70 12.94
CA HIS A 34 15.36 -26.77 11.92
C HIS A 34 14.24 -25.88 11.37
N GLN A 35 13.03 -26.41 11.20
CA GLN A 35 11.89 -25.57 10.85
C GLN A 35 11.61 -24.49 11.90
N LYS A 36 11.63 -24.83 13.21
CA LYS A 36 11.41 -23.85 14.29
C LYS A 36 12.49 -22.78 14.33
N ILE A 37 13.75 -23.16 14.10
CA ILE A 37 14.89 -22.23 14.03
C ILE A 37 14.69 -21.22 12.89
N HIS A 38 14.34 -21.71 11.70
CA HIS A 38 14.13 -20.86 10.52
C HIS A 38 12.78 -20.11 10.52
N TRP A 39 11.82 -20.51 11.35
CA TRP A 39 10.45 -20.02 11.28
C TRP A 39 10.32 -18.50 11.39
N LYS A 40 11.15 -17.86 12.23
CA LYS A 40 11.08 -16.41 12.46
C LYS A 40 11.36 -15.60 11.18
N SER A 41 12.33 -16.02 10.37
CA SER A 41 12.64 -15.40 9.08
C SER A 41 11.75 -15.91 7.95
N HIS A 42 11.30 -17.16 8.02
CA HIS A 42 10.48 -17.77 6.97
C HIS A 42 9.01 -17.32 6.99
N LYS A 43 8.43 -17.17 8.18
CA LYS A 43 6.98 -16.94 8.37
C LYS A 43 6.43 -15.77 7.53
N PRO A 44 7.09 -14.60 7.42
CA PRO A 44 6.59 -13.49 6.60
C PRO A 44 6.41 -13.83 5.12
N GLU A 45 7.18 -14.79 4.60
CA GLU A 45 7.17 -15.20 3.20
C GLU A 45 6.49 -16.57 2.99
N CYS A 46 5.92 -17.15 4.05
CA CYS A 46 5.34 -18.48 4.05
C CYS A 46 3.88 -18.46 3.59
N PHE A 47 3.68 -18.43 2.27
CA PHE A 47 2.39 -18.53 1.62
C PHE A 47 2.49 -19.45 0.38
N PRO A 48 1.39 -20.08 -0.07
CA PRO A 48 1.41 -21.11 -1.12
C PRO A 48 1.62 -20.57 -2.54
N ALA A 49 2.36 -19.48 -2.71
CA ALA A 49 2.72 -18.96 -4.02
C ALA A 49 4.19 -18.48 -4.08
N THR A 50 4.72 -18.44 -5.29
CA THR A 50 6.02 -17.87 -5.64
C THR A 50 5.85 -16.81 -6.73
N ILE A 51 6.77 -15.85 -6.80
CA ILE A 51 6.81 -14.86 -7.87
C ILE A 51 7.54 -15.47 -9.07
N THR A 52 6.94 -15.32 -10.25
CA THR A 52 7.52 -15.67 -11.56
C THR A 52 7.35 -14.49 -12.52
N PHE A 53 7.99 -14.57 -13.69
CA PHE A 53 7.91 -13.53 -14.72
C PHE A 53 7.38 -14.12 -16.03
N ASP A 54 6.51 -13.38 -16.69
CA ASP A 54 6.03 -13.65 -18.04
C ASP A 54 6.16 -12.35 -18.88
N ALA A 55 6.48 -12.48 -20.16
CA ALA A 55 6.72 -11.33 -21.03
C ALA A 55 5.46 -10.48 -21.29
N LYS A 56 4.25 -11.06 -21.19
CA LYS A 56 2.98 -10.37 -21.45
C LYS A 56 2.43 -9.68 -20.22
N VAL A 57 2.49 -10.32 -19.05
CA VAL A 57 1.87 -9.80 -17.82
C VAL A 57 2.88 -9.34 -16.76
N GLY A 58 4.18 -9.55 -16.99
CA GLY A 58 5.24 -9.20 -16.05
C GLY A 58 5.31 -10.15 -14.85
N ARG A 59 5.62 -9.59 -13.67
CA ARG A 59 5.70 -10.35 -12.42
C ARG A 59 4.31 -10.80 -11.98
N HIS A 60 4.15 -12.07 -11.68
CA HIS A 60 2.90 -12.65 -11.24
C HIS A 60 3.14 -13.76 -10.20
N LEU A 61 2.09 -14.13 -9.47
CA LEU A 61 2.13 -15.21 -8.48
C LEU A 61 1.69 -16.52 -9.10
N VAL A 62 2.46 -17.59 -8.86
CA VAL A 62 2.12 -18.96 -9.25
C VAL A 62 2.01 -19.83 -8.01
N ALA A 63 0.93 -20.61 -7.93
CA ALA A 63 0.68 -21.52 -6.83
C ALA A 63 1.76 -22.61 -6.76
N THR A 64 2.20 -22.90 -5.53
CA THR A 64 3.25 -23.91 -5.23
C THR A 64 2.68 -25.27 -4.85
N ARG A 65 1.37 -25.32 -4.63
CA ARG A 65 0.55 -26.51 -4.37
C ARG A 65 -0.91 -26.18 -4.66
N ASP A 66 -1.75 -27.19 -4.58
CA ASP A 66 -3.20 -27.00 -4.59
C ASP A 66 -3.63 -26.15 -3.39
N ILE A 67 -4.51 -25.18 -3.66
CA ILE A 67 -5.09 -24.25 -2.69
C ILE A 67 -6.58 -24.56 -2.60
N GLN A 68 -7.08 -24.83 -1.41
CA GLN A 68 -8.49 -25.19 -1.23
C GLN A 68 -9.38 -23.94 -1.34
N GLN A 69 -10.64 -24.15 -1.75
CA GLN A 69 -11.62 -23.08 -1.75
C GLN A 69 -11.78 -22.49 -0.34
N GLY A 70 -11.74 -21.15 -0.25
CA GLY A 70 -11.83 -20.43 1.02
C GLY A 70 -10.52 -20.38 1.82
N GLU A 71 -9.44 -20.99 1.35
CA GLU A 71 -8.13 -20.92 1.99
C GLU A 71 -7.53 -19.51 1.86
N ILE A 72 -7.02 -18.97 2.97
CA ILE A 72 -6.32 -17.68 2.98
C ILE A 72 -4.90 -17.91 2.44
N ILE A 73 -4.60 -17.32 1.29
CA ILE A 73 -3.27 -17.40 0.67
C ILE A 73 -2.26 -16.55 1.47
N PHE A 74 -2.53 -15.25 1.64
CA PHE A 74 -1.73 -14.35 2.48
C PHE A 74 -2.58 -13.18 2.99
N LYS A 75 -2.03 -12.44 3.96
CA LYS A 75 -2.59 -11.18 4.46
C LYS A 75 -1.47 -10.15 4.50
N GLU A 76 -1.77 -8.94 4.09
CA GLU A 76 -0.81 -7.85 4.06
C GLU A 76 -1.43 -6.57 4.61
N LYS A 77 -0.61 -5.72 5.22
CA LYS A 77 -1.01 -4.36 5.61
C LYS A 77 -0.70 -3.42 4.45
N PRO A 78 -1.56 -2.42 4.17
CA PRO A 78 -1.29 -1.48 3.08
C PRO A 78 0.02 -0.72 3.31
N LEU A 79 0.81 -0.54 2.24
CA LEU A 79 2.03 0.29 2.27
C LEU A 79 1.70 1.74 2.63
N ILE A 80 0.60 2.23 2.06
CA ILE A 80 -0.02 3.52 2.31
C ILE A 80 -1.52 3.38 2.20
N SER A 81 -2.23 4.20 2.96
CA SER A 81 -3.69 4.33 2.86
C SER A 81 -4.03 5.80 2.92
N GLY A 82 -5.09 6.18 2.23
CA GLY A 82 -5.58 7.55 2.21
C GLY A 82 -7.07 7.60 1.90
N PRO A 83 -7.71 8.71 2.27
CA PRO A 83 -9.11 8.94 1.95
C PRO A 83 -9.29 9.10 0.44
N LEU A 84 -10.48 8.73 -0.04
CA LEU A 84 -10.95 9.07 -1.37
C LEU A 84 -12.17 9.98 -1.21
N GLY A 85 -12.21 11.09 -1.96
CA GLY A 85 -13.35 11.99 -1.94
C GLY A 85 -14.60 11.30 -2.44
N LYS A 86 -15.74 11.58 -1.81
CA LYS A 86 -17.05 11.07 -2.27
C LYS A 86 -17.69 12.08 -3.23
N PRO A 87 -18.41 11.64 -4.27
CA PRO A 87 -19.08 12.53 -5.21
C PRO A 87 -20.14 13.44 -4.57
N ASP A 88 -20.74 13.00 -3.46
CA ASP A 88 -21.72 13.76 -2.68
C ASP A 88 -21.10 14.89 -1.84
N GLY A 89 -19.78 15.03 -1.84
CA GLY A 89 -19.06 16.07 -1.11
C GLY A 89 -18.95 15.83 0.40
N LEU A 90 -19.38 14.66 0.90
CA LEU A 90 -19.32 14.39 2.34
C LEU A 90 -17.85 14.31 2.83
N PRO A 91 -17.51 14.97 3.95
CA PRO A 91 -16.19 14.83 4.56
C PRO A 91 -15.91 13.39 4.97
N VAL A 92 -14.68 12.93 4.73
CA VAL A 92 -14.20 11.58 5.04
C VAL A 92 -13.10 11.68 6.09
N CYS A 93 -13.17 10.83 7.10
CA CYS A 93 -12.15 10.76 8.14
C CYS A 93 -10.78 10.42 7.56
N LEU A 94 -9.75 11.22 7.88
CA LEU A 94 -8.37 10.99 7.41
C LEU A 94 -7.75 9.68 7.91
N THR A 95 -8.33 9.06 8.94
CA THR A 95 -7.80 7.84 9.56
C THR A 95 -8.56 6.59 9.19
N CYS A 96 -9.88 6.58 9.37
CA CYS A 96 -10.70 5.37 9.20
C CYS A 96 -11.51 5.38 7.89
N PHE A 97 -11.43 6.46 7.12
CA PHE A 97 -12.05 6.63 5.80
C PHE A 97 -13.58 6.54 5.78
N LYS A 98 -14.23 6.57 6.94
CA LYS A 98 -15.69 6.69 7.04
C LYS A 98 -16.13 8.11 6.75
N CYS A 99 -17.29 8.25 6.12
CA CYS A 99 -17.99 9.54 6.02
C CYS A 99 -18.28 10.09 7.42
N ILE A 100 -18.12 11.39 7.59
CA ILE A 100 -18.38 12.09 8.84
C ILE A 100 -19.67 12.87 8.65
N SER A 101 -20.72 12.44 9.36
CA SER A 101 -22.04 13.11 9.40
C SER A 101 -22.06 14.38 10.26
N ASN A 102 -20.99 14.63 11.02
CA ASN A 102 -20.86 15.67 12.02
C ASN A 102 -19.75 16.63 11.59
N ASN A 103 -19.67 17.84 12.15
CA ASN A 103 -18.55 18.75 11.85
C ASN A 103 -17.29 18.43 12.68
N ASN A 104 -17.00 17.15 12.94
CA ASN A 104 -15.84 16.75 13.72
C ASN A 104 -14.56 16.91 12.89
N VAL A 105 -13.59 17.63 13.47
CA VAL A 105 -12.31 17.94 12.85
C VAL A 105 -11.18 17.78 13.84
N CYS A 106 -9.97 17.56 13.32
CA CYS A 106 -8.76 17.45 14.10
C CYS A 106 -8.48 18.78 14.80
N SER A 107 -8.24 18.75 16.11
CA SER A 107 -7.99 19.95 16.92
C SER A 107 -6.76 20.76 16.49
N ARG A 108 -5.86 20.14 15.69
CA ARG A 108 -4.60 20.74 15.23
C ARG A 108 -4.69 21.29 13.82
N CYS A 109 -5.03 20.45 12.85
CA CYS A 109 -5.03 20.82 11.44
C CYS A 109 -6.42 21.17 10.88
N SER A 110 -7.49 21.00 11.66
CA SER A 110 -8.88 21.25 11.25
C SER A 110 -9.40 20.39 10.09
N TRP A 111 -8.70 19.30 9.76
CA TRP A 111 -9.17 18.33 8.77
C TRP A 111 -10.09 17.27 9.38
N PRO A 112 -10.98 16.65 8.59
CA PRO A 112 -12.04 15.80 9.13
C PRO A 112 -11.50 14.52 9.78
N VAL A 113 -11.90 14.26 11.02
CA VAL A 113 -11.62 13.02 11.77
C VAL A 113 -12.83 12.67 12.64
N CYS A 114 -13.08 11.38 12.88
CA CYS A 114 -14.26 10.97 13.65
C CYS A 114 -14.22 11.43 15.11
N ASP A 115 -13.07 11.28 15.77
CA ASP A 115 -12.89 11.47 17.20
C ASP A 115 -11.40 11.62 17.58
N SER A 116 -11.12 11.74 18.87
CA SER A 116 -9.75 11.85 19.42
C SER A 116 -8.86 10.63 19.14
N GLY A 117 -9.45 9.44 18.91
CA GLY A 117 -8.72 8.25 18.52
C GLY A 117 -8.24 8.36 17.08
N CYS A 118 -9.13 8.77 16.17
CA CYS A 118 -8.76 9.05 14.79
C CYS A 118 -7.77 10.21 14.66
N GLU A 119 -7.88 11.23 15.51
CA GLU A 119 -6.93 12.35 15.56
C GLU A 119 -5.51 11.91 15.94
N LYS A 120 -5.39 11.00 16.92
CA LYS A 120 -4.09 10.53 17.44
C LYS A 120 -3.53 9.34 16.66
N ALA A 121 -4.27 8.80 15.70
CA ALA A 121 -3.85 7.63 14.95
C ALA A 121 -2.59 7.93 14.11
N PRO A 122 -1.56 7.06 14.14
CA PRO A 122 -0.30 7.30 13.43
C PRO A 122 -0.43 7.54 11.92
N SER A 123 -1.48 7.02 11.26
CA SER A 123 -1.73 7.24 9.84
C SER A 123 -2.04 8.71 9.50
N HIS A 124 -2.64 9.45 10.43
CA HIS A 124 -2.90 10.89 10.31
C HIS A 124 -1.87 11.73 11.08
N ALA A 125 -1.75 11.48 12.39
CA ALA A 125 -0.91 12.26 13.31
C ALA A 125 0.57 12.21 12.90
N ASN A 126 1.01 11.02 12.49
CA ASN A 126 2.27 10.73 11.84
C ASN A 126 2.52 11.70 10.68
N TYR A 127 1.61 11.71 9.72
CA TYR A 127 1.80 12.15 8.33
C TYR A 127 1.45 13.61 8.09
N GLU A 128 0.31 13.86 7.48
CA GLU A 128 -0.05 15.19 6.98
C GLU A 128 -0.39 16.17 8.09
N CYS A 129 -0.73 15.71 9.31
CA CYS A 129 -1.28 16.56 10.37
C CYS A 129 -0.39 17.77 10.72
N GLU A 130 0.90 17.55 10.97
CA GLU A 130 1.84 18.63 11.31
C GLU A 130 2.03 19.60 10.14
N ILE A 131 2.14 19.07 8.91
CA ILE A 131 2.29 19.85 7.69
C ILE A 131 1.06 20.74 7.51
N PHE A 132 -0.13 20.17 7.62
CA PHE A 132 -1.40 20.87 7.43
C PHE A 132 -1.62 21.93 8.51
N THR A 133 -1.23 21.65 9.76
CA THR A 133 -1.24 22.63 10.86
C THR A 133 -0.32 23.82 10.55
N ARG A 134 0.95 23.55 10.20
CA ARG A 134 1.96 24.58 9.96
C ARG A 134 1.66 25.43 8.73
N LYS A 135 1.16 24.80 7.66
CA LYS A 135 0.87 25.44 6.37
C LYS A 135 -0.56 25.96 6.26
N ARG A 136 -1.40 25.71 7.28
CA ARG A 136 -2.82 26.11 7.32
C ARG A 136 -3.58 25.65 6.07
N ILE A 137 -3.38 24.39 5.69
CA ILE A 137 -4.03 23.81 4.51
C ILE A 137 -5.55 23.77 4.75
N PRO A 138 -6.36 24.45 3.93
CA PRO A 138 -7.81 24.49 4.13
C PRO A 138 -8.42 23.10 3.98
N SER A 139 -9.38 22.80 4.84
CA SER A 139 -10.16 21.55 4.81
C SER A 139 -11.13 21.53 3.62
N VAL A 140 -11.69 20.36 3.36
CA VAL A 140 -12.35 19.90 2.11
C VAL A 140 -13.70 20.56 1.81
N GLN A 141 -14.04 21.67 2.47
CA GLN A 141 -15.34 22.33 2.33
C GLN A 141 -15.65 22.80 0.89
N SER A 142 -14.65 22.83 0.00
CA SER A 142 -14.81 23.26 -1.40
C SER A 142 -14.14 22.36 -2.46
N ASP A 143 -13.28 21.41 -2.09
CA ASP A 143 -12.49 20.63 -3.06
C ASP A 143 -12.15 19.22 -2.54
N THR A 144 -12.94 18.22 -2.95
CA THR A 144 -12.73 16.81 -2.61
C THR A 144 -11.52 16.18 -3.30
N THR A 145 -10.95 16.82 -4.34
CA THR A 145 -9.74 16.33 -5.02
C THR A 145 -8.50 16.39 -4.13
N LEU A 146 -8.53 17.16 -3.05
CA LEU A 146 -7.43 17.21 -2.10
C LEU A 146 -7.21 15.87 -1.38
N TYR A 147 -8.23 15.02 -1.25
CA TYR A 147 -8.08 13.70 -0.63
C TYR A 147 -7.13 12.79 -1.43
N GLU A 148 -7.22 12.81 -2.76
CA GLU A 148 -6.32 12.05 -3.65
C GLU A 148 -4.86 12.52 -3.51
N LYS A 149 -4.65 13.81 -3.22
CA LYS A 149 -3.31 14.36 -3.01
C LYS A 149 -2.73 13.93 -1.65
N ILE A 150 -3.56 13.58 -0.66
CA ILE A 150 -3.12 13.12 0.66
C ILE A 150 -2.44 11.75 0.58
N ILE A 151 -2.99 10.80 -0.17
CA ILE A 151 -2.35 9.47 -0.31
C ILE A 151 -0.98 9.59 -0.98
N VAL A 152 -0.83 10.50 -1.95
CA VAL A 152 0.46 10.79 -2.60
C VAL A 152 1.43 11.44 -1.62
N LEU A 153 0.99 12.44 -0.84
CA LEU A 153 1.80 13.05 0.21
C LEU A 153 2.28 12.01 1.24
N ARG A 154 1.37 11.12 1.70
CA ARG A 154 1.72 10.03 2.63
C ARG A 154 2.76 9.10 2.04
N GLY A 155 2.64 8.74 0.76
CA GLY A 155 3.64 7.95 0.04
C GLY A 155 5.00 8.61 -0.05
N ILE A 156 5.06 9.91 -0.35
CA ILE A 156 6.32 10.67 -0.38
C ILE A 156 6.98 10.72 1.00
N LEU A 157 6.19 10.90 2.06
CA LEU A 157 6.70 10.94 3.43
C LEU A 157 7.30 9.60 3.89
N GLN A 158 6.98 8.47 3.23
CA GLN A 158 7.63 7.18 3.54
C GLN A 158 9.14 7.24 3.31
N LYS A 159 9.63 8.05 2.37
CA LYS A 159 11.07 8.16 2.07
C LYS A 159 11.92 8.49 3.30
N SER A 160 11.43 9.38 4.16
CA SER A 160 12.14 9.77 5.39
C SER A 160 11.76 8.95 6.61
N ARG A 161 10.54 8.38 6.63
CA ARG A 161 9.96 7.80 7.85
C ARG A 161 9.98 6.29 7.87
N ASN A 162 9.89 5.67 6.71
CA ASN A 162 9.92 4.24 6.56
C ASN A 162 10.58 3.85 5.21
N PRO A 163 11.92 3.98 5.12
CA PRO A 163 12.65 3.69 3.88
C PRO A 163 12.40 2.29 3.32
N SER A 164 12.11 1.29 4.18
CA SER A 164 11.75 -0.06 3.72
C SER A 164 10.42 -0.11 2.99
N GLU A 165 9.40 0.62 3.43
CA GLU A 165 8.12 0.69 2.71
C GLU A 165 8.24 1.56 1.46
N TRP A 166 9.03 2.64 1.50
CA TRP A 166 9.40 3.42 0.32
C TRP A 166 10.01 2.55 -0.78
N ASN A 167 10.97 1.69 -0.43
CA ASN A 167 11.60 0.77 -1.38
C ASN A 167 10.59 -0.21 -2.01
N LYS A 168 9.52 -0.58 -1.31
CA LYS A 168 8.44 -1.41 -1.87
C LYS A 168 7.58 -0.59 -2.84
N ILE A 169 7.24 0.65 -2.51
CA ILE A 169 6.49 1.56 -3.41
C ILE A 169 7.26 1.78 -4.72
N GLN A 170 8.59 1.93 -4.65
CA GLN A 170 9.45 2.08 -5.82
C GLN A 170 9.47 0.85 -6.74
N GLN A 171 9.08 -0.32 -6.23
CA GLN A 171 9.01 -1.55 -7.02
C GLN A 171 7.65 -1.77 -7.66
N LEU A 172 6.62 -0.96 -7.35
CA LEU A 172 5.31 -1.09 -7.96
C LEU A 172 5.33 -0.61 -9.42
N GLN A 173 4.55 -1.28 -10.27
CA GLN A 173 4.38 -0.87 -11.66
C GLN A 173 3.59 0.45 -11.69
N THR A 174 4.05 1.41 -12.49
CA THR A 174 3.45 2.75 -12.57
C THR A 174 2.87 3.07 -13.93
N HIS A 175 3.22 2.29 -14.97
CA HIS A 175 2.91 2.60 -16.37
C HIS A 175 3.26 4.06 -16.73
N SER A 176 4.40 4.56 -16.24
CA SER A 176 4.78 5.98 -16.36
C SER A 176 4.77 6.48 -17.80
N ASP A 177 5.30 5.72 -18.76
CA ASP A 177 5.33 6.13 -20.17
C ASP A 177 3.90 6.38 -20.71
N ALA A 178 2.99 5.43 -20.50
CA ALA A 178 1.59 5.56 -20.94
C ALA A 178 0.83 6.68 -20.19
N ARG A 179 1.19 6.96 -18.93
CA ARG A 179 0.61 8.08 -18.17
C ARG A 179 1.11 9.43 -18.64
N GLN A 180 2.38 9.55 -19.06
CA GLN A 180 2.93 10.81 -19.57
C GLN A 180 2.27 11.24 -20.89
N ASP A 181 1.91 10.27 -21.74
CA ASP A 181 1.20 10.51 -22.99
C ASP A 181 -0.28 10.90 -22.80
N ASN A 182 -0.83 10.75 -21.59
CA ASN A 182 -2.21 11.05 -21.27
C ASN A 182 -2.34 12.46 -20.62
N PRO A 183 -3.01 13.44 -21.27
CA PRO A 183 -3.09 14.81 -20.76
C PRO A 183 -3.73 14.94 -19.37
N VAL A 184 -4.71 14.09 -19.05
CA VAL A 184 -5.39 14.09 -17.74
C VAL A 184 -4.43 13.61 -16.64
N SER A 185 -3.67 12.54 -16.92
CA SER A 185 -2.67 12.00 -15.99
C SER A 185 -1.53 12.99 -15.75
N SER A 186 -1.08 13.68 -16.80
CA SER A 186 -0.05 14.73 -16.72
C SER A 186 -0.52 15.92 -15.89
N LEU A 187 -1.77 16.37 -16.07
CA LEU A 187 -2.36 17.43 -15.24
C LEU A 187 -2.50 16.99 -13.77
N MET A 188 -2.92 15.76 -13.50
CA MET A 188 -3.03 15.23 -12.14
C MET A 188 -1.66 15.20 -11.44
N LEU A 189 -0.60 14.81 -12.16
CA LEU A 189 0.77 14.84 -11.67
C LEU A 189 1.22 16.26 -11.33
N GLU A 190 0.99 17.23 -12.22
CA GLU A 190 1.33 18.64 -11.99
C GLU A 190 0.61 19.21 -10.74
N GLN A 191 -0.67 18.87 -10.57
CA GLN A 191 -1.44 19.29 -9.39
C GLN A 191 -0.91 18.66 -8.09
N CYS A 192 -0.52 17.38 -8.12
CA CYS A 192 0.10 16.71 -6.98
C CYS A 192 1.45 17.35 -6.63
N ILE A 193 2.30 17.59 -7.63
CA ILE A 193 3.59 18.25 -7.46
C ILE A 193 3.40 19.64 -6.84
N THR A 194 2.48 20.44 -7.39
CA THR A 194 2.19 21.79 -6.91
C THR A 194 1.69 21.77 -5.47
N PHE A 195 0.75 20.87 -5.15
CA PHE A 195 0.24 20.73 -3.78
C PHE A 195 1.33 20.34 -2.79
N ILE A 196 2.16 19.34 -3.11
CA ILE A 196 3.19 18.83 -2.18
C ILE A 196 4.34 19.84 -2.04
N ARG A 197 4.81 20.42 -3.15
CA ARG A 197 5.93 21.37 -3.13
C ARG A 197 5.52 22.72 -2.57
N VAL A 198 4.46 23.31 -3.11
CA VAL A 198 4.08 24.71 -2.82
C VAL A 198 3.22 24.78 -1.57
N ALA A 199 2.07 24.09 -1.55
CA ALA A 199 1.13 24.19 -0.44
C ALA A 199 1.69 23.53 0.83
N CYS A 200 2.17 22.29 0.73
CA CYS A 200 2.74 21.56 1.86
C CYS A 200 4.18 22.02 2.22
N GLY A 201 4.86 22.71 1.30
CA GLY A 201 6.18 23.29 1.52
C GLY A 201 7.31 22.28 1.61
N LEU A 202 7.23 21.17 0.86
CA LEU A 202 8.35 20.23 0.68
C LEU A 202 9.19 20.71 -0.50
N THR A 203 10.12 21.64 -0.26
CA THR A 203 10.91 22.30 -1.33
C THR A 203 11.92 21.37 -1.99
N ASP A 204 12.49 20.42 -1.24
CA ASP A 204 13.49 19.46 -1.74
C ASP A 204 12.83 18.24 -2.45
N LEU A 205 11.57 18.40 -2.87
CA LEU A 205 10.79 17.38 -3.54
C LEU A 205 11.34 17.08 -4.94
N VAL A 206 11.58 15.80 -5.22
CA VAL A 206 11.95 15.29 -6.54
C VAL A 206 10.66 14.92 -7.29
N ASP A 207 10.40 15.52 -8.44
CA ASP A 207 9.16 15.27 -9.21
C ASP A 207 8.96 13.81 -9.59
N LYS A 208 10.06 13.12 -9.93
CA LYS A 208 10.04 11.68 -10.23
C LYS A 208 9.55 10.83 -9.05
N ASP A 209 9.81 11.26 -7.81
CA ASP A 209 9.29 10.55 -6.64
C ASP A 209 7.77 10.71 -6.55
N VAL A 210 7.23 11.90 -6.87
CA VAL A 210 5.78 12.15 -6.92
C VAL A 210 5.14 11.30 -8.01
N ASP A 211 5.72 11.26 -9.21
CA ASP A 211 5.23 10.43 -10.30
C ASP A 211 5.23 8.94 -9.93
N GLN A 212 6.29 8.47 -9.27
CA GLN A 212 6.38 7.09 -8.79
C GLN A 212 5.24 6.75 -7.83
N VAL A 213 4.98 7.61 -6.83
CA VAL A 213 3.91 7.37 -5.85
C VAL A 213 2.54 7.47 -6.52
N LEU A 214 2.29 8.50 -7.33
CA LEU A 214 1.01 8.68 -8.02
C LEU A 214 0.71 7.50 -8.94
N GLY A 215 1.70 7.06 -9.72
CA GLY A 215 1.57 5.88 -10.58
C GLY A 215 1.31 4.61 -9.79
N ALA A 216 2.02 4.41 -8.68
CA ALA A 216 1.79 3.28 -7.80
C ALA A 216 0.34 3.25 -7.29
N VAL A 217 -0.22 4.41 -6.89
CA VAL A 217 -1.61 4.54 -6.46
C VAL A 217 -2.57 4.25 -7.63
N VAL A 218 -2.41 4.92 -8.76
CA VAL A 218 -3.32 4.79 -9.92
C VAL A 218 -3.37 3.36 -10.47
N VAL A 219 -2.24 2.65 -10.47
CA VAL A 219 -2.14 1.31 -11.09
C VAL A 219 -2.38 0.17 -10.11
N ASN A 220 -2.11 0.35 -8.81
CA ASN A 220 -2.06 -0.76 -7.84
C ASN A 220 -2.99 -0.57 -6.63
N ALA A 221 -3.64 0.57 -6.46
CA ALA A 221 -4.50 0.79 -5.30
C ALA A 221 -5.76 -0.07 -5.37
N PHE A 222 -6.15 -0.61 -4.21
CA PHE A 222 -7.44 -1.23 -4.00
C PHE A 222 -8.34 -0.22 -3.30
N VAL A 223 -9.51 0.03 -3.89
CA VAL A 223 -10.54 0.84 -3.23
C VAL A 223 -11.28 -0.07 -2.25
N SER A 224 -11.27 0.29 -0.98
CA SER A 224 -12.11 -0.38 0.01
C SER A 224 -13.47 0.31 0.02
N ASP A 225 -14.46 -0.31 -0.63
CA ASP A 225 -15.84 0.08 -0.43
C ASP A 225 -16.27 -0.41 0.95
N ASP A 226 -16.37 0.50 1.90
CA ASP A 226 -17.26 0.27 3.02
C ASP A 226 -18.67 0.17 2.43
N SER A 227 -19.27 -1.00 2.54
CA SER A 227 -20.58 -1.41 2.00
C SER A 227 -21.77 -0.59 2.53
N VAL A 228 -21.48 0.58 3.12
CA VAL A 228 -22.43 1.60 3.54
C VAL A 228 -22.66 2.64 2.43
N SER A 229 -21.85 2.63 1.35
CA SER A 229 -21.92 3.61 0.26
C SER A 229 -21.96 3.02 -1.14
N SER A 230 -22.59 1.85 -1.31
CA SER A 230 -23.03 1.38 -2.63
C SER A 230 -24.10 2.33 -3.18
N ALA A 231 -23.68 3.40 -3.85
CA ALA A 231 -24.43 3.90 -4.97
C ALA A 231 -24.19 2.89 -6.10
N ASP A 232 -25.22 2.12 -6.42
CA ASP A 232 -25.23 1.18 -7.54
C ASP A 232 -24.72 1.87 -8.80
N LEU A 233 -23.57 1.45 -9.30
CA LEU A 233 -23.12 1.76 -10.65
C LEU A 233 -23.48 0.57 -11.53
N PHE A 234 -24.65 0.68 -12.17
CA PHE A 234 -24.93 0.02 -13.45
C PHE A 234 -24.09 0.66 -14.56
#